data_AF-A0A6I4UT86-F1
#
_entry.id   AF-A0A6I4UT86-F1
#
_cell.length_a   1.000
_cell.length_b   1.000
_cell.length_c   1.000
_cell.angle_alpha   90.00
_cell.angle_beta   90.00
_cell.angle_gamma   90.00
#
_symmetry.space_group_name_H-M   'P 1'
#
loop_
_entity.id
_entity.type
_entity.pdbx_description
1 polymer ?
#
loop_
_entity_poly.entity_id
_entity_poly.type
_entity_poly.pdbx_seq_one_letter_code
_entity_poly.pdbx_strand_id
1 'polypeptide(L)'
;MPSLHKAIKAALATALLFLGPPAVAQVEPQTQAQAQQPRAPLGLMGTIPIYWGEAEQFGDLIGGAAEAHWARAELEREYELRPIAYLDEAALAGLDRLLLAQPRPLSGEENVALDAWVRGGGQLLLFADPMMTGHSEFGLGDRRRPQDVVLLSPILNHWGLALQFADDQPLGTRVARDGDLAVPVNLPGQFTLAGDEGCALSAEGLLARCALGRGHATILADAAMLDLHEPSPLAGPALGRLAQLAFAGSGEIAGE
;
A
#
# COMPACT_ATOMS: atom_id res chain seq x y z
N MET A 1 -20.15 -72.06 37.51
CA MET A 1 -18.98 -72.86 37.95
C MET A 1 -17.99 -71.93 38.66
N PRO A 2 -17.37 -72.40 39.74
CA PRO A 2 -17.16 -71.61 40.94
C PRO A 2 -15.71 -71.19 41.17
N SER A 3 -15.57 -70.15 41.98
CA SER A 3 -14.54 -69.91 43.00
C SER A 3 -13.07 -69.89 42.61
N LEU A 4 -12.35 -68.87 43.11
CA LEU A 4 -11.32 -69.10 44.13
C LEU A 4 -11.04 -67.80 44.93
N HIS A 5 -11.55 -67.72 46.16
CA HIS A 5 -10.77 -67.70 47.42
C HIS A 5 -10.15 -66.32 47.77
N LYS A 6 -10.75 -65.59 48.72
CA LYS A 6 -10.36 -65.54 50.16
C LYS A 6 -8.89 -65.15 50.36
N ALA A 7 -8.64 -64.01 50.99
CA ALA A 7 -8.32 -63.97 52.43
C ALA A 7 -7.71 -62.62 52.83
N ILE A 8 -8.31 -62.03 53.84
CA ILE A 8 -7.77 -60.96 54.68
C ILE A 8 -6.55 -61.50 55.43
N LYS A 9 -5.41 -60.81 55.35
CA LYS A 9 -4.42 -60.76 56.44
C LYS A 9 -3.82 -59.37 56.53
N ALA A 10 -4.14 -58.70 57.63
CA ALA A 10 -3.41 -57.54 58.11
C ALA A 10 -1.97 -57.94 58.49
N ALA A 11 -1.01 -57.11 58.11
CA ALA A 11 0.29 -57.05 58.76
C ALA A 11 0.72 -55.57 58.78
N LEU A 12 0.75 -55.02 59.99
CA LEU A 12 1.20 -53.69 60.34
C LEU A 12 2.72 -53.74 60.50
N ALA A 13 3.48 -52.91 59.78
CA ALA A 13 4.89 -52.62 60.11
C ALA A 13 5.34 -51.29 59.45
N THR A 14 5.17 -50.21 60.21
CA THR A 14 6.14 -49.16 60.56
C THR A 14 7.17 -48.66 59.52
N ALA A 15 7.05 -47.35 59.25
CA ALA A 15 8.09 -46.34 58.96
C ALA A 15 8.91 -46.41 57.66
N LEU A 16 8.85 -45.34 56.86
CA LEU A 16 9.88 -44.31 56.85
C LEU A 16 9.39 -43.03 56.13
N LEU A 17 9.73 -41.90 56.72
CA LEU A 17 9.53 -40.55 56.20
C LEU A 17 10.32 -40.31 54.91
N PHE A 18 9.66 -39.83 53.86
CA PHE A 18 10.25 -38.90 52.90
C PHE A 18 9.18 -37.85 52.55
N LEU A 19 9.23 -36.70 53.24
CA LEU A 19 8.63 -35.47 52.73
C LEU A 19 9.49 -35.00 51.56
N GLY A 20 9.06 -35.30 50.33
CA GLY A 20 9.48 -34.58 49.12
C GLY A 20 8.38 -33.59 48.73
N PRO A 21 8.69 -32.32 48.43
CA PRO A 21 7.68 -31.35 48.02
C PRO A 21 6.99 -31.78 46.72
N PRO A 22 5.71 -31.42 46.51
CA PRO A 22 5.02 -31.69 45.25
C PRO A 22 5.74 -30.94 44.13
N ALA A 23 6.24 -31.68 43.14
CA ALA A 23 6.74 -31.10 41.90
C ALA A 23 5.54 -30.48 41.16
N VAL A 24 5.32 -29.19 41.38
CA VAL A 24 4.43 -28.38 40.57
C VAL A 24 5.09 -28.30 39.20
N ALA A 25 4.60 -29.09 38.25
CA ALA A 25 4.96 -28.94 36.85
C ALA A 25 4.49 -27.55 36.41
N GLN A 26 5.42 -26.60 36.37
CA GLN A 26 5.16 -25.29 35.79
C GLN A 26 5.01 -25.50 34.29
N VAL A 27 3.75 -25.49 33.83
CA VAL A 27 3.43 -25.30 32.42
C VAL A 27 3.82 -23.85 32.12
N GLU A 28 5.03 -23.64 31.62
CA GLU A 28 5.42 -22.35 31.07
C GLU A 28 4.50 -22.05 29.88
N PRO A 29 3.79 -20.91 29.88
CA PRO A 29 3.02 -20.50 28.74
C PRO A 29 4.02 -20.22 27.61
N GLN A 30 4.09 -21.16 26.67
CA GLN A 30 4.77 -20.95 25.40
C GLN A 30 4.03 -19.83 24.68
N THR A 31 4.47 -18.60 24.92
CA THR A 31 4.12 -17.46 24.10
C THR A 31 4.78 -17.71 22.77
N GLN A 32 4.06 -18.37 21.87
CA GLN A 32 4.43 -18.44 20.46
C GLN A 32 4.38 -17.00 19.94
N ALA A 33 5.51 -16.31 20.01
CA ALA A 33 5.75 -15.14 19.19
C ALA A 33 5.60 -15.63 17.76
N GLN A 34 4.43 -15.41 17.16
CA GLN A 34 4.24 -15.59 15.73
C GLN A 34 5.31 -14.73 15.07
N ALA A 35 6.32 -15.38 14.47
CA ALA A 35 7.32 -14.67 13.70
C ALA A 35 6.57 -13.93 12.59
N GLN A 36 6.39 -12.63 12.76
CA GLN A 36 5.76 -11.76 11.77
C GLN A 36 6.53 -11.99 10.47
N GLN A 37 5.88 -12.52 9.44
CA GLN A 37 6.52 -12.66 8.14
C GLN A 37 7.04 -11.28 7.70
N PRO A 38 8.26 -11.18 7.15
CA PRO A 38 8.79 -9.91 6.69
C PRO A 38 7.84 -9.35 5.63
N ARG A 39 7.46 -8.06 5.81
CA ARG A 39 6.56 -7.36 4.89
C ARG A 39 7.23 -7.23 3.52
N ALA A 40 6.44 -7.27 2.46
CA ALA A 40 6.97 -7.10 1.11
C ALA A 40 7.46 -5.65 0.92
N PRO A 41 8.64 -5.42 0.31
CA PRO A 41 9.10 -4.08 -0.03
C PRO A 41 8.14 -3.38 -1.00
N LEU A 42 7.83 -2.11 -0.72
CA LEU A 42 7.07 -1.23 -1.60
C LEU A 42 7.88 0.04 -1.88
N GLY A 43 8.29 0.22 -3.13
CA GLY A 43 8.86 1.48 -3.58
C GLY A 43 7.83 2.60 -3.48
N LEU A 44 8.23 3.76 -2.98
CA LEU A 44 7.36 4.93 -2.84
C LEU A 44 8.05 6.18 -3.40
N MET A 45 7.44 6.79 -4.40
CA MET A 45 7.87 8.09 -4.96
C MET A 45 6.64 8.96 -5.17
N GLY A 46 6.75 10.26 -4.94
CA GLY A 46 5.64 11.18 -5.11
C GLY A 46 5.95 12.57 -4.61
N THR A 47 5.15 13.56 -5.00
CA THR A 47 5.22 14.89 -4.40
C THR A 47 4.34 15.02 -3.17
N ILE A 48 3.37 14.11 -2.99
CA ILE A 48 2.60 14.00 -1.75
C ILE A 48 3.52 13.41 -0.67
N PRO A 49 3.71 14.08 0.48
CA PRO A 49 4.74 13.73 1.45
C PRO A 49 4.31 12.57 2.37
N ILE A 50 3.95 11.42 1.78
CA ILE A 50 3.46 10.24 2.52
C ILE A 50 4.49 9.77 3.56
N TYR A 51 5.77 9.68 3.19
CA TYR A 51 6.77 9.08 4.09
C TYR A 51 7.22 10.02 5.22
N TRP A 52 7.35 11.32 4.96
CA TRP A 52 7.93 12.29 5.91
C TRP A 52 6.90 13.27 6.51
N GLY A 53 5.66 13.27 6.03
CA GLY A 53 4.67 14.31 6.37
C GLY A 53 5.07 15.70 5.87
N GLU A 54 4.26 16.71 6.17
CA GLU A 54 4.58 18.12 5.90
C GLU A 54 5.54 18.70 6.96
N ALA A 55 6.69 18.07 7.17
CA ALA A 55 7.69 18.63 8.06
C ALA A 55 8.28 19.92 7.45
N GLU A 56 8.00 21.07 8.08
CA GLU A 56 8.54 22.36 7.66
C GLU A 56 10.06 22.43 7.80
N GLN A 57 10.64 21.78 8.82
CA GLN A 57 12.08 21.73 9.07
C GLN A 57 12.53 20.35 9.54
N PHE A 58 13.79 19.98 9.28
CA PHE A 58 14.38 18.71 9.75
C PHE A 58 14.35 18.58 11.29
N GLY A 59 14.28 19.71 12.01
CA GLY A 59 14.09 19.75 13.47
C GLY A 59 12.72 19.25 13.92
N ASP A 60 11.67 19.42 13.13
CA ASP A 60 10.30 19.02 13.48
C ASP A 60 10.12 17.49 13.38
N LEU A 61 10.88 16.85 12.49
CA LEU A 61 10.99 15.38 12.42
C LEU A 61 11.69 14.80 13.65
N ILE A 62 12.74 15.44 14.14
CA ILE A 62 13.50 15.01 15.32
C ILE A 62 12.71 15.29 16.61
N GLY A 63 11.93 16.37 16.63
CA GLY A 63 11.05 16.73 17.74
C GLY A 63 9.75 15.92 17.80
N GLY A 64 9.44 15.11 16.78
CA GLY A 64 8.18 14.35 16.70
C GLY A 64 6.94 15.23 16.49
N ALA A 65 7.12 16.45 15.97
CA ALA A 65 6.06 17.44 15.78
C ALA A 65 5.45 17.43 14.37
N ALA A 66 6.08 16.78 13.39
CA ALA A 66 5.52 16.64 12.05
C ALA A 66 4.38 15.60 12.05
N GLU A 67 3.19 16.00 11.60
CA GLU A 67 2.06 15.08 11.45
C GLU A 67 2.39 14.07 10.34
N ALA A 68 2.48 12.80 10.73
CA ALA A 68 2.75 11.72 9.79
C ALA A 68 1.51 11.53 8.89
N HIS A 69 1.75 11.39 7.60
CA HIS A 69 0.67 11.21 6.64
C HIS A 69 -0.10 9.90 6.92
N TRP A 70 -1.43 9.98 7.04
CA TRP A 70 -2.27 8.82 7.39
C TRP A 70 -2.05 7.62 6.44
N ALA A 71 -1.85 7.88 5.15
CA ALA A 71 -1.59 6.85 4.14
C ALA A 71 -0.34 6.00 4.44
N ARG A 72 0.65 6.56 5.15
CA ARG A 72 1.84 5.81 5.57
C ARG A 72 1.44 4.67 6.50
N ALA A 73 0.68 4.98 7.55
CA ALA A 73 0.24 4.01 8.52
C ALA A 73 -0.61 2.91 7.86
N GLU A 74 -1.45 3.26 6.88
CA GLU A 74 -2.24 2.29 6.12
C GLU A 74 -1.37 1.37 5.26
N LEU A 75 -0.39 1.90 4.53
CA LEU A 75 0.51 1.10 3.68
C LEU A 75 1.46 0.22 4.52
N GLU A 76 1.98 0.72 5.64
CA GLU A 76 2.89 -0.02 6.54
C GLU A 76 2.20 -1.19 7.26
N ARG A 77 0.87 -1.34 7.16
CA ARG A 77 0.16 -2.55 7.61
C ARG A 77 0.66 -3.79 6.86
N GLU A 78 0.83 -3.66 5.55
CA GLU A 78 1.15 -4.77 4.63
C GLU A 78 2.57 -4.69 4.05
N TYR A 79 3.14 -3.48 3.94
CA TYR A 79 4.38 -3.24 3.20
C TYR A 79 5.52 -2.67 4.05
N GLU A 80 6.76 -2.93 3.61
CA GLU A 80 7.95 -2.19 4.05
C GLU A 80 8.20 -1.05 3.04
N LEU A 81 7.89 0.20 3.42
CA LEU A 81 8.02 1.33 2.51
C LEU A 81 9.49 1.70 2.27
N ARG A 82 9.86 1.85 1.00
CA ARG A 82 11.19 2.28 0.56
C ARG A 82 11.06 3.56 -0.26
N PRO A 83 11.44 4.73 0.29
CA PRO A 83 11.44 5.99 -0.45
C PRO A 83 12.38 5.94 -1.66
N ILE A 84 11.90 6.39 -2.81
CA ILE A 84 12.66 6.48 -4.06
C ILE A 84 12.63 7.93 -4.54
N ALA A 85 13.80 8.48 -4.87
CA ALA A 85 13.95 9.85 -5.36
C ALA A 85 14.13 9.95 -6.89
N TYR A 86 14.63 8.88 -7.51
CA TYR A 86 14.91 8.79 -8.95
C TYR A 86 14.60 7.37 -9.43
N LEU A 87 13.93 7.25 -10.59
CA LEU A 87 13.59 5.96 -11.19
C LEU A 87 14.71 5.52 -12.13
N ASP A 88 15.64 4.73 -11.62
CA ASP A 88 16.65 4.03 -12.42
C ASP A 88 16.66 2.53 -12.11
N GLU A 89 17.44 1.77 -12.88
CA GLU A 89 17.54 0.31 -12.73
C GLU A 89 18.00 -0.10 -11.32
N ALA A 90 18.92 0.66 -10.71
CA ALA A 90 19.48 0.34 -9.41
C ALA A 90 18.47 0.58 -8.28
N ALA A 91 17.69 1.66 -8.35
CA ALA A 91 16.65 2.00 -7.39
C ALA A 91 15.44 1.05 -7.47
N LEU A 92 15.14 0.55 -8.67
CA LEU A 92 14.05 -0.39 -8.91
C LEU A 92 14.44 -1.86 -8.71
N ALA A 93 15.75 -2.16 -8.62
CA ALA A 93 16.25 -3.52 -8.45
C ALA A 93 15.73 -4.16 -7.15
N GLY A 94 15.17 -5.35 -7.27
CA GLY A 94 14.62 -6.11 -6.14
C GLY A 94 13.29 -5.59 -5.59
N LEU A 95 12.65 -4.64 -6.29
CA LEU A 95 11.28 -4.24 -6.02
C LEU A 95 10.32 -4.88 -7.01
N ASP A 96 9.28 -5.53 -6.48
CA ASP A 96 8.17 -6.04 -7.28
C ASP A 96 7.00 -5.03 -7.36
N ARG A 97 6.98 -4.06 -6.45
CA ARG A 97 5.86 -3.14 -6.23
C ARG A 97 6.34 -1.69 -6.13
N LEU A 98 5.63 -0.80 -6.81
CA LEU A 98 5.91 0.63 -6.82
C LEU A 98 4.59 1.40 -6.67
N LEU A 99 4.55 2.36 -5.75
CA LEU A 99 3.50 3.36 -5.62
C LEU A 99 4.05 4.73 -6.02
N LEU A 100 3.42 5.33 -7.03
CA LEU A 100 3.68 6.69 -7.46
C LEU A 100 2.52 7.60 -7.04
N ALA A 101 2.72 8.40 -5.99
CA ALA A 101 1.72 9.33 -5.46
C ALA A 101 1.93 10.71 -6.05
N GLN A 102 1.32 10.98 -7.22
CA GLN A 102 1.45 12.24 -7.95
C GLN A 102 2.93 12.62 -8.16
N PRO A 103 3.66 11.86 -8.99
CA PRO A 103 5.08 12.12 -9.19
C PRO A 103 5.28 13.44 -9.94
N ARG A 104 6.46 14.04 -9.73
CA ARG A 104 6.99 15.11 -10.58
C ARG A 104 7.12 14.64 -12.04
N PRO A 105 7.31 15.55 -13.01
CA PRO A 105 7.68 15.16 -14.36
C PRO A 105 8.89 14.20 -14.35
N LEU A 106 8.76 13.07 -15.02
CA LEU A 106 9.81 12.07 -15.16
C LEU A 106 10.76 12.46 -16.30
N SER A 107 12.06 12.26 -16.10
CA SER A 107 13.05 12.40 -17.16
C SER A 107 12.83 11.35 -18.25
N GLY A 108 13.45 11.52 -19.43
CA GLY A 108 13.39 10.49 -20.48
C GLY A 108 13.93 9.14 -20.02
N GLU A 109 15.02 9.16 -19.23
CA GLU A 109 15.61 7.95 -18.63
C GLU A 109 14.65 7.30 -17.62
N GLU A 110 14.02 8.09 -16.76
CA GLU A 110 13.05 7.58 -15.77
C GLU A 110 11.83 6.94 -16.44
N ASN A 111 11.32 7.53 -17.53
CA ASN A 111 10.22 6.95 -18.29
C ASN A 111 10.62 5.58 -18.88
N VAL A 112 11.84 5.46 -19.41
CA VAL A 112 12.37 4.21 -19.97
C VAL A 112 12.58 3.16 -18.88
N ALA A 113 13.18 3.55 -17.75
CA ALA A 113 13.42 2.65 -16.62
C ALA A 113 12.10 2.13 -16.03
N LEU A 114 11.11 3.01 -15.85
CA LEU A 114 9.78 2.65 -15.38
C LEU A 114 9.08 1.68 -16.34
N ASP A 115 9.07 1.99 -17.64
CA ASP A 115 8.47 1.11 -18.66
C ASP A 115 9.13 -0.27 -18.66
N ALA A 116 10.47 -0.32 -18.69
CA ALA A 116 11.23 -1.56 -18.69
C ALA A 116 10.96 -2.40 -17.43
N TRP A 117 10.89 -1.75 -16.26
CA TRP A 117 10.59 -2.41 -14.99
C TRP A 117 9.16 -2.99 -14.96
N VAL A 118 8.14 -2.21 -15.35
CA VAL A 118 6.75 -2.72 -15.42
C VAL A 118 6.67 -3.88 -16.41
N ARG A 119 7.20 -3.71 -17.63
CA ARG A 119 7.24 -4.79 -18.64
C ARG A 119 8.00 -6.02 -18.16
N GLY A 120 8.98 -5.83 -17.28
CA GLY A 120 9.76 -6.88 -16.64
C GLY A 120 8.98 -7.74 -15.64
N GLY A 121 7.83 -7.27 -15.15
CA GLY A 121 7.03 -7.93 -14.11
C GLY A 121 6.65 -7.03 -12.94
N GLY A 122 7.10 -5.77 -12.93
CA GLY A 122 6.77 -4.80 -11.90
C GLY A 122 5.28 -4.49 -11.84
N GLN A 123 4.78 -4.27 -10.62
CA GLN A 123 3.39 -3.93 -10.34
C GLN A 123 3.31 -2.47 -9.88
N LEU A 124 2.62 -1.62 -10.65
CA LEU A 124 2.54 -0.18 -10.41
C LEU A 124 1.14 0.22 -9.91
N LEU A 125 1.10 1.01 -8.83
CA LEU A 125 -0.04 1.86 -8.46
C LEU A 125 0.33 3.33 -8.68
N LEU A 126 -0.37 4.02 -9.57
CA LEU A 126 -0.10 5.42 -9.89
C LEU A 126 -1.33 6.30 -9.62
N PHE A 127 -1.15 7.36 -8.85
CA PHE A 127 -2.11 8.45 -8.67
C PHE A 127 -1.69 9.61 -9.56
N ALA A 128 -2.51 9.96 -10.54
CA ALA A 128 -2.23 10.94 -11.57
C ALA A 128 -3.33 12.00 -11.60
N ASP A 129 -3.15 13.07 -10.81
CA ASP A 129 -4.11 14.15 -10.66
C ASP A 129 -3.84 15.30 -11.64
N PRO A 130 -4.76 15.60 -12.59
CA PRO A 130 -4.59 16.74 -13.49
C PRO A 130 -4.90 18.10 -12.84
N MET A 131 -5.54 18.13 -11.67
CA MET A 131 -5.91 19.35 -10.97
C MET A 131 -5.96 19.10 -9.47
N MET A 132 -4.80 19.15 -8.85
CA MET A 132 -4.70 18.84 -7.43
C MET A 132 -5.41 19.88 -6.59
N THR A 133 -6.36 19.41 -5.77
CA THR A 133 -7.20 20.26 -4.92
C THR A 133 -6.78 20.28 -3.46
N GLY A 134 -5.75 19.50 -3.10
CA GLY A 134 -5.34 19.33 -1.71
C GLY A 134 -4.71 20.58 -1.10
N HIS A 135 -4.97 20.81 0.19
CA HIS A 135 -4.35 21.92 0.92
C HIS A 135 -2.89 21.60 1.24
N SER A 136 -2.00 22.57 1.02
CA SER A 136 -0.57 22.47 1.35
C SER A 136 -0.15 23.73 2.09
N GLU A 137 0.50 23.57 3.25
CA GLU A 137 1.06 24.69 4.02
C GLU A 137 2.27 25.33 3.31
N PHE A 138 2.91 24.61 2.37
CA PHE A 138 4.00 25.15 1.56
C PHE A 138 3.54 26.24 0.57
N GLY A 139 4.20 27.40 0.63
CA GLY A 139 3.97 28.52 -0.28
C GLY A 139 4.25 28.20 -1.75
N LEU A 140 3.66 28.97 -2.66
CA LEU A 140 3.88 28.84 -4.11
C LEU A 140 5.38 28.98 -4.43
N GLY A 141 5.95 27.97 -5.11
CA GLY A 141 7.37 27.92 -5.48
C GLY A 141 8.27 27.12 -4.54
N ASP A 142 7.78 26.62 -3.40
CA ASP A 142 8.52 25.65 -2.56
C ASP A 142 8.56 24.28 -3.26
N ARG A 143 9.76 23.68 -3.35
CA ARG A 143 9.97 22.38 -4.02
C ARG A 143 9.29 21.20 -3.33
N ARG A 144 8.89 21.37 -2.06
CA ARG A 144 8.18 20.37 -1.26
C ARG A 144 6.67 20.45 -1.42
N ARG A 145 6.15 21.57 -1.95
CA ARG A 145 4.74 21.70 -2.28
C ARG A 145 4.36 20.64 -3.32
N PRO A 146 3.30 19.85 -3.10
CA PRO A 146 2.79 18.94 -4.12
C PRO A 146 2.46 19.69 -5.42
N GLN A 147 2.67 19.03 -6.57
CA GLN A 147 2.47 19.69 -7.87
C GLN A 147 0.98 19.94 -8.11
N ASP A 148 0.62 21.08 -8.69
CA ASP A 148 -0.79 21.38 -8.95
C ASP A 148 -1.36 20.54 -10.13
N VAL A 149 -0.50 19.97 -10.99
CA VAL A 149 -0.89 19.17 -12.18
C VAL A 149 0.13 18.04 -12.43
N VAL A 150 -0.35 16.84 -12.76
CA VAL A 150 0.49 15.71 -13.20
C VAL A 150 0.97 15.88 -14.65
N LEU A 151 2.27 15.68 -14.88
CA LEU A 151 2.89 15.78 -16.21
C LEU A 151 3.52 14.44 -16.63
N LEU A 152 2.67 13.41 -16.78
CA LEU A 152 3.06 12.05 -17.15
C LEU A 152 2.68 11.66 -18.59
N SER A 153 2.36 12.64 -19.43
CA SER A 153 1.94 12.40 -20.82
C SER A 153 2.88 11.47 -21.61
N PRO A 154 4.23 11.55 -21.51
CA PRO A 154 5.11 10.65 -22.27
C PRO A 154 4.87 9.16 -21.98
N ILE A 155 4.86 8.75 -20.71
CA ILE A 155 4.67 7.35 -20.34
C ILE A 155 3.22 6.89 -20.52
N LEU A 156 2.24 7.74 -20.20
CA LEU A 156 0.82 7.42 -20.40
C LEU A 156 0.53 7.20 -21.89
N ASN A 157 0.96 8.11 -22.75
CA ASN A 157 0.78 7.97 -24.20
C ASN A 157 1.50 6.73 -24.74
N HIS A 158 2.69 6.42 -24.22
CA HIS A 158 3.42 5.20 -24.58
C HIS A 158 2.64 3.94 -24.21
N TRP A 159 1.89 3.95 -23.12
CA TRP A 159 0.99 2.87 -22.70
C TRP A 159 -0.40 2.95 -23.35
N GLY A 160 -0.63 3.86 -24.29
CA GLY A 160 -1.91 3.99 -24.99
C GLY A 160 -3.00 4.72 -24.19
N LEU A 161 -2.62 5.49 -23.18
CA LEU A 161 -3.52 6.32 -22.37
C LEU A 161 -3.31 7.81 -22.64
N ALA A 162 -4.40 8.57 -22.66
CA ALA A 162 -4.36 10.02 -22.57
C ALA A 162 -5.20 10.47 -21.36
N LEU A 163 -4.61 11.29 -20.49
CA LEU A 163 -5.30 11.92 -19.37
C LEU A 163 -5.92 13.25 -19.82
N GLN A 164 -7.23 13.37 -19.65
CA GLN A 164 -8.01 14.56 -19.97
C GLN A 164 -8.55 15.19 -18.68
N PHE A 165 -8.83 16.48 -18.74
CA PHE A 165 -9.46 17.23 -17.66
C PHE A 165 -10.57 18.10 -18.25
N ALA A 166 -11.74 18.11 -17.60
CA ALA A 166 -12.84 18.98 -17.95
C ALA A 166 -12.89 20.15 -16.97
N ASP A 167 -12.76 21.38 -17.49
CA ASP A 167 -12.69 22.61 -16.69
C ASP A 167 -14.04 23.03 -16.08
N ASP A 168 -15.15 22.49 -16.57
CA ASP A 168 -16.51 22.81 -16.14
C ASP A 168 -17.03 21.92 -15.00
N GLN A 169 -16.16 21.10 -14.43
CA GLN A 169 -16.50 20.23 -13.32
C GLN A 169 -16.81 21.03 -12.04
N PRO A 170 -17.86 20.66 -11.30
CA PRO A 170 -18.14 21.28 -10.01
C PRO A 170 -17.05 20.92 -9.00
N LEU A 171 -16.50 21.93 -8.31
CA LEU A 171 -15.62 21.74 -7.17
C LEU A 171 -16.37 21.04 -6.03
N GLY A 172 -15.68 20.11 -5.37
CA GLY A 172 -16.16 19.46 -4.15
C GLY A 172 -16.01 17.94 -4.21
N THR A 173 -15.75 17.35 -3.05
CA THR A 173 -15.56 15.90 -2.92
C THR A 173 -16.83 15.15 -3.28
N ARG A 174 -16.70 14.19 -4.19
CA ARG A 174 -17.73 13.21 -4.55
C ARG A 174 -17.17 11.80 -4.48
N VAL A 175 -18.04 10.79 -4.51
CA VAL A 175 -17.62 9.39 -4.47
C VAL A 175 -17.79 8.78 -5.85
N ALA A 176 -16.68 8.38 -6.47
CA ALA A 176 -16.68 7.55 -7.66
C ALA A 176 -16.69 6.07 -7.27
N ARG A 177 -17.30 5.22 -8.09
CA ARG A 177 -17.45 3.78 -7.81
C ARG A 177 -16.97 2.92 -8.96
N ASP A 178 -16.26 1.84 -8.63
CA ASP A 178 -15.92 0.74 -9.54
C ASP A 178 -16.13 -0.61 -8.83
N GLY A 179 -17.29 -1.23 -9.05
CA GLY A 179 -17.72 -2.38 -8.24
C GLY A 179 -17.78 -2.03 -6.75
N ASP A 180 -17.00 -2.73 -5.92
CA ASP A 180 -16.89 -2.49 -4.48
C ASP A 180 -15.93 -1.36 -4.11
N LEU A 181 -15.14 -0.85 -5.06
CA LEU A 181 -14.25 0.27 -4.82
C LEU A 181 -15.06 1.56 -4.76
N ALA A 182 -14.91 2.33 -3.68
CA ALA A 182 -15.50 3.64 -3.50
C ALA A 182 -14.39 4.66 -3.24
N VAL A 183 -14.12 5.53 -4.21
CA VAL A 183 -13.00 6.48 -4.17
C VAL A 183 -13.54 7.89 -3.96
N PRO A 184 -13.12 8.61 -2.89
CA PRO A 184 -13.38 10.04 -2.80
C PRO A 184 -12.54 10.77 -3.84
N VAL A 185 -13.17 11.57 -4.68
CA VAL A 185 -12.55 12.30 -5.77
C VAL A 185 -12.94 13.77 -5.75
N ASN A 186 -12.06 14.66 -6.20
CA ASN A 186 -12.35 16.10 -6.32
C ASN A 186 -11.62 16.68 -7.52
N LEU A 187 -12.39 17.18 -8.50
CA LEU A 187 -11.88 17.57 -9.83
C LEU A 187 -11.00 16.48 -10.50
N PRO A 188 -11.45 15.22 -10.55
CA PRO A 188 -10.66 14.16 -11.16
C PRO A 188 -10.49 14.38 -12.66
N GLY A 189 -9.43 13.79 -13.20
CA GLY A 189 -9.26 13.57 -14.62
C GLY A 189 -10.07 12.40 -15.15
N GLN A 190 -9.96 12.23 -16.46
CA GLN A 190 -10.54 11.12 -17.20
C GLN A 190 -9.52 10.55 -18.17
N PHE A 191 -9.25 9.26 -18.09
CA PHE A 191 -8.47 8.56 -19.09
C PHE A 191 -9.31 8.29 -20.35
N THR A 192 -8.63 8.38 -21.49
CA THR A 192 -9.11 7.92 -22.79
C THR A 192 -8.07 7.00 -23.40
N LEU A 193 -8.53 6.04 -24.21
CA LEU A 193 -7.64 5.16 -24.96
C LEU A 193 -7.13 5.92 -26.20
N ALA A 194 -5.81 6.00 -26.34
CA ALA A 194 -5.11 6.59 -27.48
C ALA A 194 -4.48 5.54 -28.41
N GLY A 195 -4.68 4.26 -28.10
CA GLY A 195 -4.21 3.10 -28.86
C GLY A 195 -4.93 1.83 -28.39
N ASP A 196 -4.71 0.70 -29.08
CA ASP A 196 -5.66 -0.41 -29.03
C ASP A 196 -5.33 -1.56 -28.07
N GLU A 197 -4.17 -1.63 -27.41
CA GLU A 197 -3.84 -2.84 -26.64
C GLU A 197 -3.17 -2.57 -25.29
N GLY A 198 -3.69 -3.25 -24.26
CA GLY A 198 -3.07 -3.36 -22.93
C GLY A 198 -3.90 -2.76 -21.81
N CYS A 199 -4.65 -1.67 -22.05
CA CYS A 199 -5.37 -0.94 -21.00
C CYS A 199 -6.90 -1.12 -21.06
N ALA A 200 -7.51 -1.35 -19.91
CA ALA A 200 -8.95 -1.32 -19.71
C ALA A 200 -9.32 -0.16 -18.78
N LEU A 201 -10.36 0.59 -19.15
CA LEU A 201 -10.88 1.72 -18.37
C LEU A 201 -12.13 1.31 -17.59
N SER A 202 -12.28 1.83 -16.37
CA SER A 202 -13.47 1.70 -15.53
C SER A 202 -13.77 3.00 -14.78
N ALA A 203 -14.89 3.04 -14.03
CA ALA A 203 -15.38 4.23 -13.34
C ALA A 203 -15.38 5.49 -14.25
N GLU A 204 -15.99 5.37 -15.43
CA GLU A 204 -16.07 6.47 -16.41
C GLU A 204 -14.69 7.03 -16.81
N GLY A 205 -13.65 6.20 -16.82
CA GLY A 205 -12.29 6.60 -17.17
C GLY A 205 -11.47 7.13 -16.00
N LEU A 206 -12.00 7.12 -14.78
CA LEU A 206 -11.23 7.46 -13.57
C LEU A 206 -10.10 6.45 -13.30
N LEU A 207 -10.35 5.16 -13.58
CA LEU A 207 -9.41 4.08 -13.31
C LEU A 207 -8.98 3.41 -14.62
N ALA A 208 -7.68 3.28 -14.82
CA ALA A 208 -7.09 2.50 -15.89
C ALA A 208 -6.31 1.31 -15.33
N ARG A 209 -6.51 0.12 -15.91
CA ARG A 209 -5.74 -1.09 -15.61
C ARG A 209 -5.05 -1.56 -16.88
N CYS A 210 -3.73 -1.50 -16.87
CA CYS A 210 -2.90 -1.81 -18.04
C CYS A 210 -2.06 -3.06 -17.80
N ALA A 211 -2.24 -4.09 -18.63
CA ALA A 211 -1.33 -5.21 -18.74
C ALA A 211 -0.18 -4.84 -19.69
N LEU A 212 1.04 -4.79 -19.16
CA LEU A 212 2.22 -4.26 -19.86
C LEU A 212 3.34 -5.28 -19.74
N GLY A 213 3.62 -6.01 -20.82
CA GLY A 213 4.61 -7.10 -20.78
C GLY A 213 4.20 -8.18 -19.78
N ARG A 214 5.06 -8.44 -18.78
CA ARG A 214 4.78 -9.40 -17.69
C ARG A 214 4.17 -8.75 -16.44
N GLY A 215 4.17 -7.43 -16.35
CA GLY A 215 3.65 -6.69 -15.21
C GLY A 215 2.37 -5.94 -15.58
N HIS A 216 1.98 -5.04 -14.68
CA HIS A 216 0.77 -4.25 -14.86
C HIS A 216 0.81 -2.93 -14.10
N ALA A 217 0.01 -1.99 -14.57
CA ALA A 217 -0.19 -0.70 -13.93
C ALA A 217 -1.68 -0.49 -13.62
N THR A 218 -1.98 -0.13 -12.37
CA THR A 218 -3.26 0.41 -11.95
C THR A 218 -3.09 1.91 -11.75
N ILE A 219 -3.89 2.70 -12.46
CA ILE A 219 -3.69 4.15 -12.56
C ILE A 219 -5.01 4.85 -12.25
N LEU A 220 -5.01 5.72 -11.23
CA LEU A 220 -6.15 6.54 -10.84
C LEU A 220 -5.94 7.97 -11.34
N ALA A 221 -6.93 8.54 -12.01
CA ALA A 221 -6.90 9.91 -12.55
C ALA A 221 -7.19 10.99 -11.48
N ASP A 222 -6.79 10.75 -10.24
CA ASP A 222 -6.98 11.67 -9.12
C ASP A 222 -5.97 11.33 -8.02
N ALA A 223 -5.62 12.31 -7.19
CA ALA A 223 -4.83 12.12 -5.98
C ALA A 223 -5.44 12.84 -4.76
N ALA A 224 -6.57 13.54 -4.90
CA ALA A 224 -7.22 14.26 -3.80
C ALA A 224 -7.55 13.37 -2.58
N MET A 225 -7.78 12.08 -2.80
CA MET A 225 -7.97 11.14 -1.69
C MET A 225 -6.75 11.01 -0.77
N LEU A 226 -5.57 11.39 -1.24
CA LEU A 226 -4.29 11.41 -0.53
C LEU A 226 -4.00 12.76 0.13
N ASP A 227 -4.99 13.65 0.29
CA ASP A 227 -4.81 14.87 1.10
C ASP A 227 -4.58 14.51 2.59
N LEU A 228 -3.66 15.24 3.22
CA LEU A 228 -3.31 15.11 4.64
C LEU A 228 -4.33 15.77 5.57
N HIS A 229 -4.85 16.94 5.19
CA HIS A 229 -5.56 17.84 6.11
C HIS A 229 -7.05 17.53 6.23
N GLU A 230 -7.66 17.06 5.15
CA GLU A 230 -9.09 16.72 5.10
C GLU A 230 -9.33 15.31 4.55
N PRO A 231 -8.76 14.26 5.17
CA PRO A 231 -8.91 12.90 4.65
C PRO A 231 -10.37 12.46 4.78
N SER A 232 -10.96 12.11 3.64
CA SER A 232 -12.27 11.47 3.62
C SER A 232 -12.22 10.16 4.42
N PRO A 233 -13.29 9.80 5.17
CA PRO A 233 -13.38 8.49 5.84
C PRO A 233 -13.25 7.30 4.89
N LEU A 234 -13.45 7.53 3.58
CA LEU A 234 -13.29 6.51 2.54
C LEU A 234 -11.85 6.40 2.02
N ALA A 235 -10.95 7.33 2.34
CA ALA A 235 -9.59 7.39 1.79
C ALA A 235 -8.74 6.16 2.16
N GLY A 236 -8.71 5.79 3.45
CA GLY A 236 -8.02 4.59 3.93
C GLY A 236 -8.53 3.30 3.28
N PRO A 237 -9.84 3.00 3.37
CA PRO A 237 -10.43 1.86 2.67
C PRO A 237 -10.18 1.84 1.16
N ALA A 238 -10.28 2.98 0.49
CA ALA A 238 -10.01 3.10 -0.94
C ALA A 238 -8.54 2.81 -1.27
N LEU A 239 -7.60 3.34 -0.49
CA LEU A 239 -6.16 3.11 -0.68
C LEU A 239 -5.82 1.64 -0.53
N GLY A 240 -6.33 0.98 0.51
CA GLY A 240 -6.14 -0.45 0.71
C GLY A 240 -6.69 -1.28 -0.46
N ARG A 241 -7.89 -0.95 -0.96
CA ARG A 241 -8.47 -1.64 -2.11
C ARG A 241 -7.71 -1.38 -3.41
N LEU A 242 -7.23 -0.16 -3.64
CA LEU A 242 -6.39 0.17 -4.80
C LEU A 242 -5.04 -0.55 -4.75
N ALA A 243 -4.41 -0.63 -3.58
CA ALA A 243 -3.18 -1.39 -3.37
C ALA A 243 -3.39 -2.89 -3.61
N GLN A 244 -4.51 -3.45 -3.14
CA GLN A 244 -4.88 -4.83 -3.45
C GLN A 244 -5.10 -5.04 -4.95
N LEU A 245 -5.85 -4.16 -5.62
CA LEU A 245 -6.06 -4.25 -7.07
C LEU A 245 -4.73 -4.15 -7.84
N ALA A 246 -3.82 -3.29 -7.39
CA ALA A 246 -2.54 -3.04 -8.04
C ALA A 246 -1.49 -4.11 -7.74
N PHE A 247 -1.50 -4.74 -6.56
CA PHE A 247 -0.41 -5.61 -6.13
C PHE A 247 -0.86 -7.04 -5.76
N ALA A 248 -2.14 -7.36 -5.88
CA ALA A 248 -2.59 -8.73 -5.77
C ALA A 248 -2.07 -9.55 -6.97
N GLY A 249 -1.27 -10.57 -6.67
CA GLY A 249 -0.91 -11.61 -7.63
C GLY A 249 0.12 -12.59 -7.06
N SER A 250 -0.20 -13.90 -7.14
CA SER A 250 0.68 -15.09 -7.01
C SER A 250 0.63 -15.96 -5.73
N GLY A 251 -0.25 -15.72 -4.75
CA GLY A 251 -0.20 -16.43 -3.45
C GLY A 251 -1.39 -17.32 -3.02
N GLU A 252 -2.57 -17.21 -3.64
CA GLU A 252 -3.82 -17.75 -3.06
C GLU A 252 -4.65 -18.61 -4.03
N ILE A 253 -3.99 -19.32 -4.96
CA ILE A 253 -4.58 -20.49 -5.63
C ILE A 253 -3.71 -21.71 -5.31
N ALA A 254 -3.58 -22.02 -4.02
CA ALA A 254 -3.03 -23.27 -3.52
C ALA A 254 -3.69 -23.55 -2.16
N GLY A 255 -4.85 -24.19 -2.19
CA GLY A 255 -5.59 -24.55 -0.98
C GLY A 255 -7.05 -24.86 -1.31
N GLU A 256 -7.26 -26.00 -1.99
CA GLU A 256 -8.51 -26.76 -1.88
C GLU A 256 -8.78 -27.17 -0.42
#